data_AF-A0A060YWW9-F1
#
_entry.id   AF-A0A060YWW9-F1
#
_cell.length_a   1.000
_cell.length_b   1.000
_cell.length_c   1.000
_cell.angle_alpha   90.00
_cell.angle_beta   90.00
_cell.angle_gamma   90.00
#
_symmetry.space_group_name_H-M   'P 1'
#
loop_
_entity.id
_entity.type
_entity.pdbx_description
1 polymer ?
#
loop_
_entity_poly.entity_id
_entity_poly.type
_entity_poly.pdbx_seq_one_letter_code
_entity_poly.pdbx_strand_id
1 'polypeptide(L)'
;LRQVNLSQNELTSLPSGLLHLTRVQRLSAAKNKLTSLFDIPNGTNWIGLRKLEELDVSDNCLTSLPSAVLHSFKSLTSLKVCRNRLTSFPDPWACPLKHCRASSNAIESLPNTISIFWRTQLQELDFSDNVIKELPSYIFELEVRLGSTSIASAHWANRVLSCTCN
;
A
#
# COMPACT_ATOMS: atom_id res chain seq x y z
N LEU A 1 5.75 -16.87 -16.88
CA LEU A 1 5.61 -15.40 -16.86
C LEU A 1 5.95 -14.89 -15.45
N ARG A 2 6.83 -13.90 -15.32
CA ARG A 2 7.22 -13.29 -14.02
C ARG A 2 6.63 -11.88 -13.81
N GLN A 3 6.25 -11.22 -14.90
CA GLN A 3 5.72 -9.86 -14.87
C GLN A 3 4.44 -9.82 -15.69
N VAL A 4 3.44 -9.13 -15.16
CA VAL A 4 2.15 -8.92 -15.81
C VAL A 4 1.88 -7.41 -15.80
N ASN A 5 1.59 -6.85 -16.97
CA ASN A 5 1.21 -5.45 -17.11
C ASN A 5 -0.17 -5.36 -17.75
N LEU A 6 -1.13 -4.83 -16.99
CA LEU A 6 -2.52 -4.57 -17.34
C LEU A 6 -2.83 -3.07 -17.26
N SER A 7 -1.81 -2.21 -17.20
CA SER A 7 -1.99 -0.77 -17.09
C SER A 7 -2.67 -0.16 -18.31
N GLN A 8 -3.32 1.00 -18.11
CA GLN A 8 -3.96 1.77 -19.18
C GLN A 8 -5.05 0.98 -19.90
N ASN A 9 -5.91 0.32 -19.13
CA ASN A 9 -7.11 -0.35 -19.62
C ASN A 9 -8.34 0.24 -18.91
N GLU A 10 -9.49 -0.39 -19.10
CA GLU A 10 -10.75 -0.02 -18.47
C GLU A 10 -11.22 -1.03 -17.43
N LEU A 11 -10.29 -1.74 -16.79
CA LEU A 11 -10.61 -2.76 -15.80
C LEU A 11 -11.30 -2.15 -14.58
N THR A 12 -12.42 -2.75 -14.17
CA THR A 12 -13.13 -2.40 -12.93
C THR A 12 -12.72 -3.28 -11.75
N SER A 13 -12.14 -4.45 -12.02
CA SER A 13 -11.46 -5.34 -11.08
C SER A 13 -10.36 -6.13 -11.81
N LEU A 14 -9.38 -6.68 -11.07
CA LEU A 14 -8.39 -7.58 -11.68
C LEU A 14 -9.03 -8.95 -11.99
N PRO A 15 -8.70 -9.57 -13.15
CA PRO A 15 -9.26 -10.85 -13.51
C PRO A 15 -8.78 -11.97 -12.57
N SER A 16 -9.70 -12.84 -12.17
CA SER A 16 -9.42 -13.98 -11.28
C SER A 16 -8.38 -14.96 -11.85
N GLY A 17 -8.19 -14.98 -13.17
CA GLY A 17 -7.14 -15.74 -13.85
C GLY A 17 -5.73 -15.46 -13.30
N LEU A 18 -5.46 -14.26 -12.77
CA LEU A 18 -4.17 -13.93 -12.16
C LEU A 18 -3.83 -14.79 -10.94
N LEU A 19 -4.85 -15.32 -10.25
CA LEU A 19 -4.67 -16.15 -9.06
C LEU A 19 -4.05 -17.52 -9.38
N HIS A 20 -4.06 -17.94 -10.64
CA HIS A 20 -3.42 -19.17 -11.08
C HIS A 20 -1.93 -18.97 -11.44
N LEU A 21 -1.46 -17.73 -11.53
CA LEU A 21 -0.12 -17.41 -11.99
C LEU A 21 0.92 -17.44 -10.85
N THR A 22 1.25 -18.64 -10.38
CA THR A 22 2.13 -18.91 -9.21
C THR A 22 3.58 -18.43 -9.32
N ARG A 23 3.99 -17.86 -10.46
CA ARG A 23 5.35 -17.37 -10.72
C ARG A 23 5.41 -15.86 -10.92
N VAL A 24 4.29 -15.14 -10.83
CA VAL A 24 4.26 -13.69 -11.01
C VAL A 24 4.91 -13.01 -9.80
N GLN A 25 5.87 -12.15 -10.09
CA GLN A 25 6.61 -11.33 -9.15
C GLN A 25 6.24 -9.86 -9.27
N ARG A 26 5.87 -9.38 -10.45
CA ARG A 26 5.44 -8.00 -10.66
C ARG A 26 4.10 -7.93 -11.36
N LEU A 27 3.17 -7.20 -10.77
CA LEU A 27 1.86 -6.92 -11.36
C LEU A 27 1.64 -5.42 -11.37
N SER A 28 1.49 -4.86 -12.58
CA SER A 28 1.04 -3.49 -12.76
C SER A 28 -0.34 -3.48 -13.40
N ALA A 29 -1.26 -2.73 -12.81
CA ALA A 29 -2.59 -2.43 -13.33
C ALA A 29 -2.93 -0.96 -13.08
N ALA A 30 -1.90 -0.10 -13.08
CA ALA A 30 -2.07 1.33 -12.93
C ALA A 30 -2.90 1.96 -14.06
N LYS A 31 -3.58 3.08 -13.81
CA LYS A 31 -4.42 3.78 -14.80
C LYS A 31 -5.53 2.89 -15.35
N ASN A 32 -6.37 2.38 -14.44
CA ASN A 32 -7.57 1.62 -14.75
C ASN A 32 -8.78 2.28 -14.05
N LYS A 33 -9.90 1.57 -13.95
CA LYS A 33 -11.12 2.00 -13.25
C LYS A 33 -11.42 1.09 -12.05
N LEU A 34 -10.38 0.50 -11.43
CA LEU A 34 -10.54 -0.51 -10.38
C LEU A 34 -11.30 0.07 -9.19
N THR A 35 -12.50 -0.45 -8.91
CA THR A 35 -13.27 -0.11 -7.70
C THR A 35 -13.06 -1.15 -6.59
N SER A 36 -12.64 -2.35 -6.97
CA SER A 36 -12.18 -3.41 -6.09
C SER A 36 -10.89 -4.02 -6.68
N LEU A 37 -9.99 -4.52 -5.82
CA LEU A 37 -8.75 -5.13 -6.31
C LEU A 37 -9.05 -6.40 -7.10
N PHE A 38 -9.93 -7.24 -6.58
CA PHE A 38 -10.45 -8.44 -7.22
C PHE A 38 -11.95 -8.56 -6.92
N ASP A 39 -12.75 -9.02 -7.87
CA ASP A 39 -14.16 -9.35 -7.69
C ASP A 39 -14.33 -10.87 -7.59
N ILE A 40 -14.18 -11.45 -6.39
CA ILE A 40 -14.13 -12.90 -6.23
C ILE A 40 -14.81 -13.33 -4.90
N PRO A 41 -15.57 -14.45 -4.90
CA PRO A 41 -16.27 -14.94 -3.71
C PRO A 41 -15.38 -15.26 -2.50
N ASN A 42 -16.04 -15.36 -1.33
CA ASN A 42 -15.45 -15.89 -0.11
C ASN A 42 -14.87 -17.31 -0.33
N GLY A 43 -13.72 -17.59 0.28
CA GLY A 43 -13.04 -18.90 0.18
C GLY A 43 -12.07 -19.05 -1.00
N THR A 44 -11.82 -17.98 -1.75
CA THR A 44 -10.87 -17.97 -2.87
C THR A 44 -9.44 -18.35 -2.45
N ASN A 45 -8.79 -19.17 -3.27
CA ASN A 45 -7.39 -19.53 -3.09
C ASN A 45 -6.46 -18.50 -3.74
N TRP A 46 -5.74 -17.75 -2.90
CA TRP A 46 -4.82 -16.68 -3.31
C TRP A 46 -3.38 -17.15 -3.54
N ILE A 47 -3.14 -18.47 -3.67
CA ILE A 47 -1.78 -19.05 -3.75
C ILE A 47 -0.93 -18.46 -4.89
N GLY A 48 -1.54 -18.05 -6.00
CA GLY A 48 -0.83 -17.44 -7.13
C GLY A 48 -0.10 -16.15 -6.77
N LEU A 49 -0.58 -15.44 -5.77
CA LEU A 49 -0.05 -14.14 -5.36
C LEU A 49 1.07 -14.23 -4.32
N ARG A 50 1.41 -15.45 -3.84
CA ARG A 50 2.43 -15.63 -2.78
C ARG A 50 3.83 -15.17 -3.18
N LYS A 51 4.16 -15.23 -4.47
CA LYS A 51 5.45 -14.80 -5.02
C LYS A 51 5.44 -13.36 -5.54
N LEU A 52 4.33 -12.65 -5.39
CA LEU A 52 4.24 -11.25 -5.82
C LEU A 52 5.15 -10.40 -4.94
N GLU A 53 6.09 -9.69 -5.56
CA GLU A 53 7.08 -8.82 -4.93
C GLU A 53 6.72 -7.35 -5.12
N GLU A 54 6.11 -7.00 -6.26
CA GLU A 54 5.71 -5.65 -6.62
C GLU A 54 4.27 -5.60 -7.13
N LEU A 55 3.46 -4.73 -6.53
CA LEU A 55 2.09 -4.44 -6.95
C LEU A 55 1.93 -2.94 -7.19
N ASP A 56 1.53 -2.58 -8.41
CA ASP A 56 1.16 -1.21 -8.77
C ASP A 56 -0.28 -1.15 -9.27
N VAL A 57 -1.14 -0.52 -8.47
CA VAL A 57 -2.55 -0.25 -8.79
C VAL A 57 -2.85 1.25 -8.64
N SER A 58 -1.85 2.09 -8.89
CA SER A 58 -1.99 3.55 -8.85
C SER A 58 -2.96 4.07 -9.92
N ASP A 59 -3.52 5.26 -9.74
CA ASP A 59 -4.46 5.88 -10.68
C ASP A 59 -5.68 4.97 -10.94
N ASN A 60 -6.42 4.69 -9.88
CA ASN A 60 -7.63 3.85 -9.89
C ASN A 60 -8.71 4.45 -8.96
N CYS A 61 -9.78 3.70 -8.70
CA CYS A 61 -10.92 4.13 -7.89
C CYS A 61 -11.09 3.28 -6.62
N LEU A 62 -10.01 2.66 -6.12
CA LEU A 62 -10.09 1.76 -4.97
C LEU A 62 -10.46 2.55 -3.71
N THR A 63 -11.51 2.11 -3.01
CA THR A 63 -11.93 2.68 -1.72
C THR A 63 -11.33 1.96 -0.51
N SER A 64 -10.87 0.72 -0.72
CA SER A 64 -10.21 -0.08 0.30
C SER A 64 -9.27 -1.11 -0.35
N LEU A 65 -8.34 -1.65 0.44
CA LEU A 65 -7.57 -2.83 0.07
C LEU A 65 -8.10 -4.04 0.86
N PRO A 66 -8.47 -5.15 0.20
CA PRO A 66 -9.13 -6.27 0.87
C PRO A 66 -8.12 -7.06 1.74
N SER A 67 -8.30 -7.00 3.07
CA SER A 67 -7.41 -7.65 4.04
C SER A 67 -7.16 -9.14 3.73
N ALA A 68 -8.20 -9.88 3.33
CA ALA A 68 -8.10 -11.30 2.96
C ALA A 68 -7.07 -11.58 1.85
N VAL A 69 -6.96 -10.71 0.84
CA VAL A 69 -5.99 -10.86 -0.26
C VAL A 69 -4.60 -10.51 0.22
N LEU A 70 -4.49 -9.44 0.98
CA LEU A 70 -3.21 -8.93 1.46
C LEU A 70 -2.47 -9.97 2.30
N HIS A 71 -3.17 -10.78 3.12
CA HIS A 71 -2.53 -11.89 3.86
C HIS A 71 -1.81 -12.90 2.99
N SER A 72 -2.12 -12.95 1.70
CA SER A 72 -1.55 -13.90 0.76
C SER A 72 -0.31 -13.38 0.06
N PHE A 73 -0.03 -12.07 0.14
CA PHE A 73 1.13 -11.40 -0.42
C PHE A 73 2.41 -11.60 0.42
N LYS A 74 2.83 -12.85 0.58
CA LYS A 74 3.95 -13.24 1.46
C LYS A 74 5.32 -12.70 1.05
N SER A 75 5.50 -12.33 -0.22
CA SER A 75 6.78 -11.84 -0.75
C SER A 75 6.72 -10.36 -1.12
N LEU A 76 5.61 -9.66 -0.84
CA LEU A 76 5.41 -8.30 -1.35
C LEU A 76 6.31 -7.32 -0.60
N THR A 77 7.12 -6.59 -1.36
CA THR A 77 8.08 -5.61 -0.85
C THR A 77 7.84 -4.21 -1.43
N SER A 78 7.14 -4.09 -2.55
CA SER A 78 6.76 -2.80 -3.13
C SER A 78 5.26 -2.74 -3.39
N LEU A 79 4.61 -1.74 -2.79
CA LEU A 79 3.19 -1.46 -3.00
C LEU A 79 3.01 -0.01 -3.44
N LYS A 80 2.36 0.18 -4.60
CA LYS A 80 1.98 1.49 -5.13
C LYS A 80 0.47 1.54 -5.32
N VAL A 81 -0.17 2.42 -4.55
CA VAL A 81 -1.62 2.65 -4.53
C VAL A 81 -1.94 4.14 -4.61
N CYS A 82 -1.02 4.94 -5.15
CA CYS A 82 -1.19 6.39 -5.31
C CYS A 82 -2.44 6.72 -6.12
N ARG A 83 -3.05 7.88 -5.86
CA ARG A 83 -4.20 8.39 -6.65
C ARG A 83 -5.35 7.38 -6.70
N ASN A 84 -5.81 6.99 -5.52
CA ASN A 84 -7.00 6.16 -5.30
C ASN A 84 -7.96 6.91 -4.35
N ARG A 85 -8.93 6.21 -3.75
CA ARG A 85 -9.92 6.76 -2.81
C ARG A 85 -9.89 6.02 -1.47
N LEU A 86 -8.73 5.50 -1.09
CA LEU A 86 -8.57 4.72 0.14
C LEU A 86 -8.84 5.61 1.35
N THR A 87 -9.70 5.17 2.26
CA THR A 87 -10.01 5.90 3.52
C THR A 87 -9.25 5.36 4.72
N SER A 88 -8.75 4.14 4.63
CA SER A 88 -7.91 3.50 5.62
C SER A 88 -6.82 2.68 4.95
N PHE A 89 -5.70 2.52 5.65
CA PHE A 89 -4.65 1.61 5.22
C PHE A 89 -4.81 0.26 5.93
N PRO A 90 -4.67 -0.87 5.21
CA PRO A 90 -4.80 -2.19 5.81
C PRO A 90 -3.74 -2.42 6.87
N ASP A 91 -4.14 -3.23 7.83
CA ASP A 91 -3.37 -3.53 9.01
C ASP A 91 -2.16 -4.43 8.61
N PRO A 92 -0.92 -4.13 9.04
CA PRO A 92 0.33 -4.44 8.34
C PRO A 92 0.86 -5.87 8.53
N TRP A 93 0.06 -6.80 9.04
CA TRP A 93 0.41 -8.22 9.22
C TRP A 93 0.49 -8.99 7.89
N ALA A 94 0.22 -8.31 6.78
CA ALA A 94 0.12 -8.89 5.45
C ALA A 94 1.41 -8.85 4.61
N CYS A 95 2.27 -7.80 4.72
CA CYS A 95 3.43 -7.64 3.81
C CYS A 95 4.64 -6.95 4.48
N PRO A 96 5.86 -7.51 4.36
CA PRO A 96 7.11 -6.87 4.79
C PRO A 96 7.56 -5.82 3.75
N LEU A 97 6.78 -4.74 3.61
CA LEU A 97 7.05 -3.71 2.62
C LEU A 97 8.39 -3.01 2.88
N LYS A 98 9.15 -2.84 1.80
CA LYS A 98 10.34 -1.98 1.71
C LYS A 98 10.00 -0.62 1.12
N HIS A 99 9.07 -0.60 0.16
CA HIS A 99 8.62 0.61 -0.52
C HIS A 99 7.09 0.66 -0.50
N CYS A 100 6.51 1.68 0.11
CA CYS A 100 5.07 1.89 0.13
C CYS A 100 4.72 3.30 -0.31
N ARG A 101 4.02 3.44 -1.45
CA ARG A 101 3.51 4.73 -1.93
C ARG A 101 2.00 4.71 -1.99
N ALA A 102 1.36 5.56 -1.21
CA ALA A 102 -0.09 5.66 -1.06
C ALA A 102 -0.56 7.12 -1.07
N SER A 103 0.20 8.01 -1.70
CA SER A 103 -0.12 9.42 -1.81
C SER A 103 -1.38 9.70 -2.63
N SER A 104 -1.97 10.88 -2.41
CA SER A 104 -3.21 11.32 -3.09
C SER A 104 -4.36 10.32 -2.88
N ASN A 105 -4.69 10.07 -1.62
CA ASN A 105 -5.82 9.23 -1.19
C ASN A 105 -6.64 10.01 -0.14
N ALA A 106 -7.58 9.35 0.54
CA ALA A 106 -8.39 9.93 1.60
C ALA A 106 -8.13 9.25 2.97
N ILE A 107 -6.92 8.74 3.20
CA ILE A 107 -6.59 7.94 4.38
C ILE A 107 -6.69 8.83 5.62
N GLU A 108 -7.55 8.45 6.56
CA GLU A 108 -7.80 9.22 7.79
C GLU A 108 -6.89 8.81 8.96
N SER A 109 -6.47 7.55 8.97
CA SER A 109 -5.63 6.98 10.01
C SER A 109 -4.76 5.85 9.48
N LEU A 110 -3.63 5.65 10.16
CA LEU A 110 -2.74 4.52 9.94
C LEU A 110 -2.86 3.55 11.12
N PRO A 111 -2.76 2.23 10.88
CA PRO A 111 -2.78 1.25 11.96
C PRO A 111 -1.58 1.44 12.90
N ASN A 112 -1.82 1.38 14.22
CA ASN A 112 -0.77 1.55 15.23
C ASN A 112 0.34 0.49 15.16
N THR A 113 0.05 -0.64 14.52
CA THR A 113 0.94 -1.78 14.33
C THR A 113 1.92 -1.59 13.16
N ILE A 114 1.78 -0.54 12.33
CA ILE A 114 2.61 -0.28 11.13
C ILE A 114 4.10 -0.19 11.45
N SER A 115 4.41 0.39 12.59
CA SER A 115 5.78 0.49 13.08
C SER A 115 6.39 -0.86 13.40
N ILE A 116 5.62 -1.79 13.99
CA ILE A 116 6.12 -3.10 14.41
C ILE A 116 6.61 -3.90 13.20
N PHE A 117 5.83 -3.90 12.12
CA PHE A 117 6.11 -4.73 10.96
C PHE A 117 7.14 -4.11 9.99
N TRP A 118 7.18 -2.79 9.89
CA TRP A 118 8.01 -2.12 8.87
C TRP A 118 9.33 -1.57 9.42
N ARG A 119 9.52 -1.53 10.74
CA ARG A 119 10.72 -0.98 11.41
C ARG A 119 12.05 -1.39 10.80
N THR A 120 12.18 -2.66 10.41
CA THR A 120 13.48 -3.24 10.00
C THR A 120 13.70 -3.25 8.49
N GLN A 121 12.63 -3.15 7.69
CA GLN A 121 12.69 -3.39 6.24
C GLN A 121 12.32 -2.16 5.40
N LEU A 122 11.57 -1.20 5.96
CA LEU A 122 11.12 -0.04 5.20
C LEU A 122 12.31 0.83 4.78
N GLN A 123 12.28 1.24 3.53
CA GLN A 123 13.27 2.08 2.85
C GLN A 123 12.62 3.32 2.22
N GLU A 124 11.34 3.21 1.87
CA GLU A 124 10.57 4.32 1.32
C GLU A 124 9.12 4.22 1.80
N LEU A 125 8.59 5.35 2.26
CA LEU A 125 7.21 5.54 2.58
C LEU A 125 6.71 6.80 1.89
N ASP A 126 5.46 6.86 1.48
CA ASP A 126 4.83 8.10 1.00
C ASP A 126 3.33 8.02 1.26
N PHE A 127 2.86 8.83 2.20
CA PHE A 127 1.43 9.04 2.51
C PHE A 127 1.01 10.50 2.28
N SER A 128 1.78 11.27 1.51
CA SER A 128 1.45 12.67 1.20
C SER A 128 0.06 12.80 0.55
N ASP A 129 -0.55 13.98 0.64
CA ASP A 129 -1.88 14.24 0.08
C ASP A 129 -2.95 13.23 0.55
N ASN A 130 -2.99 12.99 1.87
CA ASN A 130 -4.05 12.27 2.57
C ASN A 130 -4.67 13.18 3.66
N VAL A 131 -5.64 12.66 4.42
CA VAL A 131 -6.34 13.40 5.50
C VAL A 131 -6.04 12.81 6.88
N ILE A 132 -4.79 12.38 7.09
CA ILE A 132 -4.36 11.71 8.31
C ILE A 132 -4.44 12.68 9.50
N LYS A 133 -5.34 12.40 10.45
CA LYS A 133 -5.60 13.27 11.61
C LYS A 133 -4.54 13.13 12.71
N GLU A 134 -4.13 11.88 12.92
CA GLU A 134 -3.18 11.49 13.94
C GLU A 134 -2.20 10.47 13.37
N LEU A 135 -0.95 10.64 13.75
CA LEU A 135 0.11 9.71 13.40
C LEU A 135 0.36 8.78 14.59
N PRO A 136 0.53 7.46 14.36
CA PRO A 136 1.00 6.58 15.41
C PRO A 136 2.34 7.09 15.97
N SER A 137 2.50 7.07 17.30
CA SER A 137 3.68 7.60 18.00
C SER A 137 5.02 7.08 17.46
N TYR A 138 5.03 5.87 16.89
CA TYR A 138 6.23 5.23 16.36
C TYR A 138 6.56 5.59 14.90
N ILE A 139 5.72 6.35 14.18
CA ILE A 139 6.03 6.73 12.79
C ILE A 139 7.24 7.67 12.73
N PHE A 140 7.46 8.45 13.78
CA PHE A 140 8.63 9.32 13.93
C PHE A 140 9.94 8.50 13.99
N GLU A 141 9.91 7.29 14.55
CA GLU A 141 11.07 6.39 14.53
C GLU A 141 11.37 5.83 13.13
N LEU A 142 10.35 5.73 12.26
CA LEU A 142 10.54 5.41 10.85
C LEU A 142 11.11 6.61 10.09
N GLU A 143 10.63 7.82 10.37
CA GLU A 143 11.08 9.06 9.72
C GLU A 143 12.58 9.34 9.93
N VAL A 144 13.07 9.18 11.16
CA VAL A 144 14.50 9.32 11.50
C VAL A 144 15.37 8.36 10.70
N ARG A 145 14.84 7.20 10.30
CA ARG A 145 15.57 6.19 9.50
C ARG A 145 15.50 6.45 8.00
N LEU A 146 14.38 6.97 7.50
CA LEU A 146 14.07 7.09 6.07
C LEU A 146 14.48 8.44 5.47
N GLY A 147 14.76 9.44 6.31
CA GLY A 147 15.06 10.80 5.88
C GLY A 147 13.79 11.61 5.58
N SER A 148 13.90 12.93 5.75
CA SER A 148 12.81 13.92 5.72
C SER A 148 12.08 14.05 4.38
N THR A 149 12.48 13.35 3.33
CA THR A 149 11.84 13.37 2.00
C THR A 149 10.86 12.22 1.78
N SER A 150 10.85 11.22 2.67
CA SER A 150 9.97 10.05 2.63
C SER A 150 8.68 10.31 3.43
N ILE A 151 8.78 11.11 4.50
CA ILE A 151 7.67 11.48 5.41
C ILE A 151 6.42 12.05 4.68
N ALA A 152 6.62 12.79 3.58
CA ALA A 152 6.82 14.21 3.74
C ALA A 152 6.57 15.08 2.48
N SER A 153 5.32 15.48 2.25
CA SER A 153 5.02 16.72 1.50
C SER A 153 3.97 17.55 2.24
N ALA A 154 4.37 18.80 2.54
CA ALA A 154 3.59 19.98 2.93
C ALA A 154 2.74 20.06 4.22
N HIS A 155 2.27 18.99 4.88
CA HIS A 155 1.43 19.14 6.10
C HIS A 155 2.01 18.60 7.42
N TRP A 156 3.14 17.90 7.34
CA TRP A 156 3.76 17.13 8.44
C TRP A 156 4.78 17.96 9.25
N ALA A 157 5.52 18.88 8.61
CA ALA A 157 6.59 19.65 9.24
C ALA A 157 6.13 20.61 10.37
N ASN A 158 4.88 21.09 10.34
CA ASN A 158 4.37 22.06 11.33
C ASN A 158 3.97 21.43 12.67
N ARG A 159 3.76 20.10 12.77
CA ARG A 159 3.53 19.40 14.05
C ARG A 159 4.82 18.86 14.68
N VAL A 160 5.88 18.68 13.91
CA VAL A 160 7.19 18.22 14.39
C VAL A 160 7.80 19.24 15.36
N LEU A 161 7.64 20.54 15.10
CA LEU A 161 8.18 21.60 15.95
C LEU A 161 7.44 21.77 17.30
N SER A 162 6.22 21.25 17.44
CA SER A 162 5.46 21.38 18.70
C SER A 162 5.70 20.25 19.70
N CYS A 163 6.29 19.12 19.29
CA CYS A 163 6.48 17.95 20.15
C CYS A 163 7.93 17.78 20.66
N THR A 164 8.89 18.57 20.18
CA THR A 164 10.29 18.56 20.67
C THR A 164 10.58 19.64 21.71
N CYS A 165 9.56 20.30 22.26
CA CYS A 165 9.70 21.21 23.40
C CYS A 165 8.78 20.78 24.54
N ASN A 166 9.22 19.78 25.32
CA ASN A 166 9.10 19.73 26.77
C ASN A 166 9.96 18.61 27.33
#